data_AF-A0A6B3F9W1-F1
#
_entry.id   AF-A0A6B3F9W1-F1
#
_cell.length_a   1.000
_cell.length_b   1.000
_cell.length_c   1.000
_cell.angle_alpha   90.00
_cell.angle_beta   90.00
_cell.angle_gamma   90.00
#
_symmetry.space_group_name_H-M   'P 1'
#
loop_
_entity.id
_entity.type
_entity.pdbx_description
1 polymer ?
#
loop_
_entity_poly.entity_id
_entity_poly.type
_entity_poly.pdbx_seq_one_letter_code
_entity_poly.pdbx_strand_id
1 'polypeptide(L)'
;GSASPSGSPSPGNSETGKGGQSTSTSPSASVSGDTGTTPAELLPRTLSGLGNDAFLNDSPGSASAGGSSRTVTVVFRTSNVVVSIVYKQQPGDPRQPADSKEMQDKARKLAGRIADSFE
;
A
#
# COMPACT_ATOMS: atom_id res chain seq x y z
N GLY A 1 64.10 -5.50 41.52
CA GLY A 1 62.87 -5.14 40.81
C GLY A 1 61.94 -6.31 40.95
N SER A 2 60.77 -6.14 41.60
CA SER A 2 59.50 -5.67 40.98
C SER A 2 59.03 -6.65 39.90
N ALA A 3 57.79 -7.13 39.82
CA ALA A 3 56.59 -7.12 40.65
C ALA A 3 55.62 -8.14 39.99
N SER A 4 54.60 -8.61 40.71
CA SER A 4 53.30 -9.06 40.16
C SER A 4 52.24 -8.43 41.08
N PRO A 5 50.94 -8.21 40.70
CA PRO A 5 50.14 -8.95 39.70
C PRO A 5 49.08 -8.09 38.93
N SER A 6 48.14 -8.79 38.27
CA SER A 6 46.73 -8.41 37.99
C SER A 6 46.39 -7.74 36.65
N GLY A 7 45.84 -8.55 35.74
CA GLY A 7 44.96 -8.12 34.64
C GLY A 7 43.54 -8.66 34.88
N SER A 8 42.56 -7.76 34.79
CA SER A 8 41.13 -7.91 35.11
C SER A 8 40.36 -9.04 34.39
N PRO A 9 39.17 -9.43 34.92
CA PRO A 9 38.28 -10.42 34.32
C PRO A 9 37.55 -9.88 33.09
N SER A 10 37.33 -10.74 32.10
CA SER A 10 36.43 -10.49 30.97
C SER A 10 35.05 -11.09 31.28
N PRO A 11 33.95 -10.32 31.21
CA PRO A 11 32.60 -10.85 31.31
C PRO A 11 32.12 -11.42 29.95
N GLY A 12 31.27 -12.44 30.04
CA GLY A 12 30.87 -13.31 28.95
C GLY A 12 29.74 -12.81 28.05
N ASN A 13 29.11 -13.83 27.42
CA ASN A 13 27.95 -13.81 26.52
C ASN A 13 28.30 -13.42 25.06
N SER A 14 27.96 -14.18 24.02
CA SER A 14 26.81 -15.08 23.85
C SER A 14 27.09 -16.11 22.74
N GLU A 15 26.72 -17.35 23.00
CA GLU A 15 26.58 -18.40 21.99
C GLU A 15 25.15 -18.37 21.40
N THR A 16 25.04 -18.90 20.18
CA THR A 16 23.85 -19.48 19.52
C THR A 16 23.23 -18.62 18.42
N GLY A 17 23.44 -19.08 17.18
CA GLY A 17 22.79 -18.58 16.01
C GLY A 17 21.31 -18.95 15.92
N LYS A 18 20.58 -18.17 15.13
CA LYS A 18 19.44 -18.66 14.35
C LYS A 18 19.12 -17.61 13.28
N GLY A 19 19.14 -18.05 12.02
CA GLY A 19 18.63 -17.26 10.91
C GLY A 19 17.18 -16.89 11.16
N GLY A 20 16.93 -15.60 11.34
CA GLY A 20 15.60 -15.02 11.38
C GLY A 20 15.29 -14.42 10.01
N GLN A 21 14.78 -15.26 9.10
CA GLN A 21 14.12 -14.78 7.90
C GLN A 21 12.85 -14.05 8.34
N SER A 22 12.91 -12.72 8.44
CA SER A 22 11.71 -11.91 8.64
C SER A 22 10.87 -12.00 7.37
N THR A 23 9.92 -12.93 7.37
CA THR A 23 8.86 -13.02 6.38
C THR A 23 8.07 -11.72 6.43
N SER A 24 8.25 -10.87 5.43
CA SER A 24 7.38 -9.73 5.18
C SER A 24 5.96 -10.24 5.06
N THR A 25 5.11 -9.90 6.04
CA THR A 25 3.70 -10.21 6.01
C THR A 25 3.05 -9.35 4.92
N SER A 26 2.95 -9.89 3.70
CA SER A 26 2.08 -9.30 2.67
C SER A 26 0.65 -9.31 3.20
N PRO A 27 -0.08 -8.18 3.20
CA PRO A 27 -1.50 -8.22 3.49
C PRO A 27 -2.19 -8.98 2.36
N SER A 28 -2.67 -10.19 2.65
CA SER A 28 -3.60 -10.88 1.77
C SER A 28 -4.91 -10.09 1.78
N ALA A 29 -5.20 -9.42 0.67
CA ALA A 29 -6.50 -8.79 0.45
C ALA A 29 -7.53 -9.89 0.11
N SER A 30 -8.00 -10.63 1.11
CA SER A 30 -9.18 -11.47 0.98
C SER A 30 -10.42 -10.59 1.14
N VAL A 31 -10.94 -10.07 0.03
CA VAL A 31 -12.30 -9.51 -0.02
C VAL A 31 -13.24 -10.63 -0.45
N SER A 32 -14.12 -11.06 0.45
CA SER A 32 -15.28 -11.89 0.13
C SER A 32 -16.51 -11.01 0.32
N GLY A 33 -17.14 -10.64 -0.80
CA GLY A 33 -18.36 -9.85 -0.87
C GLY A 33 -19.14 -10.20 -2.14
N ASP A 34 -20.12 -11.09 -1.96
CA ASP A 34 -21.30 -11.42 -2.78
C ASP A 34 -22.16 -10.15 -3.07
N THR A 35 -22.91 -9.90 -4.16
CA THR A 35 -23.31 -10.56 -5.41
C THR A 35 -23.58 -9.46 -6.47
N GLY A 36 -23.00 -9.61 -7.65
CA GLY A 36 -23.04 -8.63 -8.73
C GLY A 36 -21.62 -8.50 -9.26
N THR A 37 -21.35 -9.09 -10.42
CA THR A 37 -20.00 -9.16 -10.98
C THR A 37 -19.49 -7.75 -11.24
N THR A 38 -18.76 -7.19 -10.28
CA THR A 38 -17.94 -5.99 -10.48
C THR A 38 -17.09 -6.25 -11.72
N PRO A 39 -17.17 -5.39 -12.75
CA PRO A 39 -16.38 -5.54 -13.96
C PRO A 39 -14.91 -5.81 -13.61
N ALA A 40 -14.27 -6.75 -14.31
CA ALA A 40 -12.88 -7.10 -14.04
C ALA A 40 -11.94 -5.88 -14.14
N GLU A 41 -12.31 -4.91 -14.98
CA GLU A 41 -11.66 -3.61 -15.13
C GLU A 41 -11.83 -2.65 -13.94
N LEU A 42 -12.58 -3.02 -12.89
CA LEU A 42 -12.70 -2.23 -11.67
C LEU A 42 -12.09 -2.95 -10.47
N LEU A 43 -11.64 -4.19 -10.64
CA LEU A 43 -10.92 -4.93 -9.61
C LEU A 43 -9.51 -4.35 -9.40
N PRO A 44 -8.91 -4.62 -8.22
CA PRO A 44 -7.52 -4.29 -7.95
C PRO A 44 -6.60 -4.92 -9.02
N ARG A 45 -5.74 -4.11 -9.62
CA ARG A 45 -4.94 -4.53 -10.78
C ARG A 45 -3.68 -3.70 -10.97
N THR A 46 -2.73 -4.26 -11.72
CA THR A 46 -1.58 -3.49 -12.19
C THR A 46 -2.00 -2.48 -13.26
N LEU A 47 -1.26 -1.38 -13.33
CA LEU A 47 -1.46 -0.28 -14.26
C LEU A 47 -0.25 -0.18 -15.18
N SER A 48 -0.49 0.07 -16.46
CA SER A 48 0.55 0.41 -17.44
C SER A 48 0.63 1.92 -17.64
N GLY A 49 1.80 2.41 -18.07
CA GLY A 49 2.00 3.82 -18.40
C GLY A 49 2.16 4.76 -17.20
N LEU A 50 2.58 4.23 -16.04
CA LEU A 50 2.88 5.00 -14.83
C LEU A 50 4.19 4.50 -14.22
N GLY A 51 5.30 5.20 -14.47
CA GLY A 51 6.62 4.78 -14.01
C GLY A 51 7.00 3.37 -14.48
N ASN A 52 7.76 2.65 -13.66
CA ASN A 52 8.21 1.29 -13.94
C ASN A 52 7.18 0.22 -13.53
N ASP A 53 6.56 0.41 -12.37
CA ASP A 53 5.58 -0.52 -11.80
C ASP A 53 4.43 0.30 -11.18
N ALA A 54 3.18 -0.09 -11.45
CA ALA A 54 2.02 0.57 -10.87
C ALA A 54 0.90 -0.41 -10.52
N PHE A 55 0.15 -0.08 -9.47
CA PHE A 55 -0.98 -0.85 -8.95
C PHE A 55 -2.11 0.10 -8.55
N LEU A 56 -3.35 -0.32 -8.82
CA LEU A 56 -4.57 0.32 -8.38
C LEU A 56 -5.36 -0.63 -7.49
N ASN A 57 -5.88 -0.12 -6.40
CA ASN A 57 -6.84 -0.77 -5.54
C ASN A 57 -8.07 0.12 -5.35
N ASP A 58 -9.25 -0.42 -5.53
CA ASP A 58 -10.51 0.26 -5.23
C ASP A 58 -11.25 -0.54 -4.18
N SER A 59 -11.49 0.09 -3.04
CA SER A 59 -12.17 -0.54 -1.91
C SER A 59 -13.38 0.29 -1.48
N PRO A 60 -14.57 -0.33 -1.37
CA PRO A 60 -15.70 0.30 -0.71
C PRO A 60 -15.36 0.52 0.77
N GLY A 61 -15.57 1.74 1.24
CA GLY A 61 -15.49 2.08 2.65
C GLY A 61 -16.79 1.73 3.39
N SER A 62 -16.79 1.95 4.70
CA SER A 62 -17.97 1.66 5.52
C SER A 62 -19.19 2.47 5.05
N ALA A 63 -20.34 1.81 5.03
CA ALA A 63 -21.62 2.48 4.78
C ALA A 63 -21.98 3.37 5.97
N SER A 64 -22.48 4.57 5.68
CA SER A 64 -22.98 5.53 6.68
C SER A 64 -24.32 6.10 6.21
N ALA A 65 -24.98 6.89 7.06
CA ALA A 65 -26.22 7.58 6.74
C ALA A 65 -26.11 8.49 5.49
N GLY A 66 -24.90 8.93 5.13
CA GLY A 66 -24.62 9.70 3.91
C GLY A 66 -24.31 8.85 2.66
N GLY A 67 -24.38 7.52 2.74
CA GLY A 67 -24.02 6.58 1.67
C GLY A 67 -22.72 5.82 1.94
N SER A 68 -22.32 4.97 0.98
CA SER A 68 -21.06 4.21 1.06
C SER A 68 -19.91 5.04 0.52
N SER A 69 -18.92 5.31 1.37
CA SER A 69 -17.66 5.93 0.95
C SER A 69 -16.87 4.98 0.05
N ARG A 70 -15.98 5.52 -0.79
CA ARG A 70 -15.03 4.72 -1.57
C ARG A 70 -13.63 5.29 -1.46
N THR A 71 -12.65 4.39 -1.47
CA THR A 71 -11.23 4.74 -1.47
C THR A 71 -10.54 4.06 -2.65
N VAL A 72 -9.96 4.86 -3.53
CA VAL A 72 -9.08 4.40 -4.60
C VAL A 72 -7.64 4.73 -4.22
N THR A 73 -6.78 3.72 -4.23
CA THR A 73 -5.35 3.86 -4.00
C THR A 73 -4.60 3.53 -5.28
N VAL A 74 -3.77 4.45 -5.76
CA VAL A 74 -2.82 4.19 -6.84
C VAL A 74 -1.42 4.27 -6.27
N VAL A 75 -0.64 3.21 -6.43
CA VAL A 75 0.78 3.18 -6.07
C VAL A 75 1.57 3.01 -7.35
N PHE A 76 2.58 3.83 -7.57
CA PHE A 76 3.53 3.62 -8.65
C PHE A 76 4.95 3.91 -8.20
N ARG A 77 5.90 3.29 -8.88
CA ARG A 77 7.33 3.47 -8.65
C ARG A 77 7.96 4.07 -9.89
N THR A 78 8.76 5.12 -9.68
CA THR A 78 9.68 5.65 -10.67
C THR A 78 11.08 5.67 -10.06
N SER A 79 12.03 4.97 -10.68
CA SER A 79 13.40 4.84 -10.16
C SER A 79 13.45 4.34 -8.70
N ASN A 80 13.94 5.19 -7.77
CA ASN A 80 14.03 4.91 -6.34
C ASN A 80 12.91 5.58 -5.52
N VAL A 81 11.88 6.12 -6.17
CA VAL A 81 10.75 6.82 -5.55
C VAL A 81 9.49 5.96 -5.68
N VAL A 82 8.77 5.80 -4.58
CA VAL A 82 7.43 5.17 -4.55
C VAL A 82 6.41 6.24 -4.18
N VAL A 83 5.41 6.42 -5.04
CA VAL A 83 4.33 7.39 -4.84
C VAL A 83 3.05 6.62 -4.52
N SER A 84 2.36 7.02 -3.46
CA SER A 84 1.05 6.48 -3.07
C SER A 84 0.01 7.60 -3.07
N ILE A 85 -0.98 7.48 -3.93
CA ILE A 85 -2.07 8.43 -4.09
C ILE A 85 -3.33 7.79 -3.52
N VAL A 86 -3.92 8.42 -2.53
CA VAL A 86 -5.15 7.97 -1.89
C VAL A 86 -6.27 8.96 -2.21
N TYR A 87 -7.22 8.53 -3.02
CA TYR A 87 -8.39 9.31 -3.40
C TYR A 87 -9.62 8.79 -2.65
N LYS A 88 -10.18 9.61 -1.76
CA LYS A 88 -11.36 9.27 -0.94
C LYS A 88 -12.54 10.11 -1.38
N GLN A 89 -13.69 9.47 -1.58
CA GLN A 89 -14.95 10.16 -1.82
C GLN A 89 -15.97 9.73 -0.79
N GLN A 90 -16.54 10.73 -0.10
CA GLN A 90 -17.69 10.58 0.76
C GLN A 90 -18.90 11.16 0.01
N PRO A 91 -19.88 10.34 -0.41
CA PRO A 91 -21.09 10.86 -1.02
C PRO A 91 -21.85 11.74 -0.01
N GLY A 92 -22.42 12.85 -0.51
CA GLY A 92 -23.31 13.71 0.27
C GLY A 92 -24.78 13.31 0.19
N ASP A 93 -25.12 12.43 -0.77
CA ASP A 93 -26.46 11.88 -0.97
C ASP A 93 -26.40 10.35 -0.85
N PRO A 94 -27.13 9.73 0.10
CA PRO A 94 -27.13 8.28 0.27
C PRO A 94 -27.74 7.51 -0.91
N ARG A 95 -28.49 8.16 -1.81
CA ARG A 95 -29.01 7.54 -3.04
C ARG A 95 -28.01 7.52 -4.20
N GLN A 96 -26.91 8.26 -4.08
CA GLN A 96 -25.88 8.34 -5.12
C GLN A 96 -24.57 7.74 -4.59
N PRO A 97 -24.37 6.41 -4.71
CA PRO A 97 -23.14 5.79 -4.30
C PRO A 97 -21.96 6.33 -5.12
N ALA A 98 -20.78 6.37 -4.52
CA ALA A 98 -19.58 6.78 -5.24
C ALA A 98 -19.30 5.83 -6.42
N ASP A 99 -19.06 6.40 -7.61
CA ASP A 99 -18.79 5.64 -8.84
C ASP A 99 -17.32 5.20 -8.90
N SER A 100 -17.10 3.88 -8.86
CA SER A 100 -15.76 3.28 -8.93
C SER A 100 -14.99 3.69 -10.17
N LYS A 101 -15.63 3.66 -11.34
CA LYS A 101 -14.97 3.90 -12.62
C LYS A 101 -14.49 5.35 -12.71
N GLU A 102 -15.36 6.29 -12.37
CA GLU A 102 -15.03 7.72 -12.35
C GLU A 102 -13.89 8.01 -11.36
N MET A 103 -13.93 7.43 -10.16
CA MET A 103 -12.90 7.61 -9.15
C MET A 103 -11.55 7.03 -9.59
N GLN A 104 -11.56 5.83 -10.17
CA GLN A 104 -10.34 5.21 -10.72
C GLN A 104 -9.75 6.04 -11.85
N ASP A 105 -10.58 6.57 -12.75
CA ASP A 105 -10.13 7.44 -13.84
C ASP A 105 -9.51 8.74 -13.31
N LYS A 106 -10.11 9.38 -12.30
CA LYS A 106 -9.56 10.58 -11.65
C LYS A 106 -8.21 10.29 -10.98
N ALA A 107 -8.13 9.19 -10.22
CA ALA A 107 -6.91 8.79 -9.53
C ALA A 107 -5.78 8.48 -10.54
N ARG A 108 -6.09 7.78 -11.63
CA ARG A 108 -5.14 7.48 -12.72
C ARG A 108 -4.65 8.73 -13.44
N LYS A 109 -5.54 9.68 -13.74
CA LYS A 109 -5.16 10.96 -14.37
C LYS A 109 -4.25 11.80 -13.47
N LEU A 110 -4.50 11.81 -12.16
CA LEU A 110 -3.61 12.47 -11.21
C LEU A 110 -2.26 11.76 -11.15
N ALA A 111 -2.26 10.42 -11.07
CA ALA A 111 -1.05 9.61 -11.08
C ALA A 111 -0.20 9.86 -12.34
N GLY A 112 -0.83 9.93 -13.52
CA GLY A 112 -0.16 10.24 -14.78
C GLY A 112 0.58 11.57 -14.72
N ARG A 113 -0.11 12.65 -14.34
CA ARG A 113 0.52 13.98 -14.21
C ARG A 113 1.69 14.02 -13.23
N ILE A 114 1.61 13.25 -12.15
CA ILE A 114 2.70 13.15 -11.19
C ILE A 114 3.85 12.33 -11.78
N ALA A 115 3.56 11.20 -12.43
CA ALA A 115 4.57 10.38 -13.10
C ALA A 115 5.32 11.17 -14.18
N ASP A 116 4.59 11.92 -15.02
CA ASP A 116 5.17 12.79 -16.06
C ASP A 116 6.11 13.87 -15.49
N SER A 117 5.98 14.23 -14.22
CA SER A 117 6.87 15.20 -13.57
C SER A 117 8.21 14.61 -13.11
N PHE A 118 8.36 13.28 -13.15
CA PHE A 118 9.58 12.56 -12.79
C PHE A 118 10.37 12.04 -14.00
N GLU A 119 9.83 12.16 -15.20
CA GLU A 119 10.50 11.86 -16.48
C GLU A 119 11.33 13.06 -16.98
#